data_AF-A0A4R8DW09-F1
#
_entry.id   AF-A0A4R8DW09-F1
#
_cell.length_a   1.000
_cell.length_b   1.000
_cell.length_c   1.000
_cell.angle_alpha   90.00
_cell.angle_beta   90.00
_cell.angle_gamma   90.00
#
_symmetry.space_group_name_H-M   'P 1'
#
loop_
_entity.id
_entity.type
_entity.pdbx_description
1 polymer ?
#
loop_
_entity_poly.entity_id
_entity_poly.type
_entity_poly.pdbx_seq_one_letter_code
_entity_poly.pdbx_strand_id
1 'polypeptide(L)' 'MRKSLRDTETIDRFLLGQMCPEEEEAFRVRMLVEGKLHEDVRLQRRAHLVIQLDAIFERLMREGAITF' A
#
# COMPACT_ATOMS: atom_id res chain seq x y z
N MET A 1 -11.85 17.38 3.79
CA MET A 1 -10.75 16.94 2.90
C MET A 1 -9.41 16.72 3.60
N ARG A 2 -8.98 17.52 4.60
CA ARG A 2 -7.64 17.37 5.22
C ARG A 2 -7.36 16.02 5.93
N LYS A 3 -8.39 15.38 6.51
CA LYS A 3 -8.22 14.09 7.21
C LYS A 3 -7.85 12.95 6.25
N SER A 4 -8.54 12.88 5.11
CA SER A 4 -8.32 11.87 4.06
C SER A 4 -6.90 11.91 3.48
N LEU A 5 -6.34 13.10 3.21
CA LEU A 5 -4.98 13.22 2.69
C LEU A 5 -3.91 12.76 3.70
N ARG A 6 -4.11 13.07 4.99
CA ARG A 6 -3.22 12.58 6.07
C ARG A 6 -3.29 11.07 6.23
N ASP A 7 -4.48 10.49 6.10
CA ASP A 7 -4.65 9.05 6.20
C ASP A 7 -3.94 8.34 5.03
N THR A 8 -4.03 8.84 3.81
CA THR A 8 -3.29 8.28 2.66
C THR A 8 -1.78 8.27 2.86
N GLU A 9 -1.19 9.38 3.29
CA GLU A 9 0.26 9.47 3.58
C GLU A 9 0.68 8.51 4.72
N THR A 10 -0.17 8.39 5.74
CA THR A 10 0.06 7.47 6.87
C THR A 10 0.02 6.02 6.39
N ILE A 11 -0.94 5.66 5.52
CA ILE A 11 -1.03 4.33 4.93
C ILE A 11 0.22 4.02 4.09
N ASP A 12 0.72 4.98 3.30
CA ASP A 12 1.94 4.79 2.52
C ASP A 12 3.15 4.52 3.43
N ARG A 13 3.34 5.34 4.47
CA ARG A 13 4.42 5.13 5.44
C ARG A 13 4.33 3.75 6.10
N PHE A 14 3.12 3.31 6.44
CA PHE A 14 2.89 1.97 7.00
C PHE A 14 3.25 0.87 6.01
N LEU A 15 2.76 0.94 4.77
CA LEU A 15 3.00 -0.08 3.74
C LEU A 15 4.47 -0.16 3.31
N LEU A 16 5.20 0.96 3.37
CA LEU A 16 6.61 1.06 3.03
C LEU A 16 7.55 0.74 4.22
N GLY A 17 7.01 0.45 5.40
CA GLY A 17 7.82 0.17 6.60
C GLY A 17 8.61 1.39 7.09
N GLN A 18 8.08 2.60 6.88
CA GLN A 18 8.69 3.89 7.25
C GLN A 18 8.17 4.42 8.60
N MET A 19 7.59 3.54 9.41
CA MET A 19 7.14 3.84 10.77
C MET A 19 8.12 3.24 11.76
N CYS A 20 8.30 3.90 12.90
CA CYS A 20 8.96 3.24 14.02
C CYS A 20 8.03 2.18 14.63
N PRO A 21 8.54 1.21 15.42
CA PRO A 21 7.73 0.13 15.97
C PRO A 21 6.52 0.61 16.78
N GLU A 22 6.67 1.69 17.55
CA GLU A 22 5.61 2.27 18.36
C GLU A 22 4.51 2.91 17.50
N GLU A 23 4.90 3.64 16.45
CA GLU A 23 3.97 4.22 15.47
C GLU A 23 3.22 3.13 14.71
N GLU A 24 3.92 2.07 14.30
CA GLU A 24 3.35 0.96 13.57
C GLU A 24 2.30 0.22 14.42
N GLU A 25 2.61 -0.07 15.68
CA GLU A 25 1.68 -0.73 16.59
C GLU A 25 0.44 0.14 16.87
N ALA A 26 0.63 1.45 17.11
CA ALA A 26 -0.49 2.37 17.27
C ALA A 26 -1.39 2.42 16.02
N PHE A 27 -0.79 2.38 14.82
CA PHE A 27 -1.53 2.35 13.57
C PHE A 27 -2.28 1.03 13.36
N ARG A 28 -1.67 -0.12 13.69
CA ARG A 28 -2.32 -1.44 13.66
C ARG A 28 -3.54 -1.48 14.57
N VAL A 29 -3.43 -0.97 15.80
CA VAL A 29 -4.58 -0.84 16.70
C VAL A 29 -5.67 0.03 16.09
N ARG A 30 -5.31 1.16 15.48
CA ARG A 30 -6.27 2.06 14.82
C ARG A 30 -7.01 1.36 13.67
N MET A 31 -6.32 0.55 12.87
CA MET A 31 -6.93 -0.25 11.81
C MET A 31 -7.95 -1.26 12.33
N LEU A 32 -7.79 -1.79 13.55
CA LEU A 32 -8.74 -2.75 14.13
C LEU A 32 -10.07 -2.09 14.51
N VAL A 33 -10.04 -0.81 14.91
CA VAL A 33 -11.23 -0.07 15.38
C VAL A 33 -11.87 0.78 14.29
N GLU A 34 -11.10 1.22 13.29
CA GLU A 34 -11.57 2.01 12.16
C GLU A 34 -11.74 1.14 10.90
N GLY A 35 -12.91 0.53 10.73
CA GLY A 35 -13.19 -0.38 9.60
C GLY A 35 -12.92 0.24 8.22
N LYS A 36 -13.22 1.54 8.04
CA LYS A 36 -12.91 2.25 6.79
C LYS A 36 -11.40 2.34 6.55
N LEU A 37 -10.61 2.65 7.58
CA LEU A 37 -9.15 2.70 7.48
C LEU A 37 -8.57 1.33 7.11
N HIS A 38 -9.12 0.26 7.67
CA HIS A 38 -8.74 -1.11 7.30
C HIS A 38 -8.99 -1.39 5.81
N GLU A 39 -10.15 -1.00 5.27
CA GLU A 39 -10.46 -1.15 3.85
C GLU A 39 -9.53 -0.30 2.97
N ASP A 40 -9.29 0.95 3.35
CA ASP A 40 -8.38 1.86 2.62
C ASP A 40 -6.95 1.28 2.56
N VAL A 41 -6.43 0.75 3.67
CA VAL A 41 -5.12 0.06 3.71
C VAL A 41 -5.12 -1.15 2.77
N ARG A 42 -6.19 -1.97 2.77
CA ARG A 42 -6.28 -3.15 1.88
C ARG A 42 -6.31 -2.75 0.42
N LEU A 43 -7.06 -1.71 0.06
CA LEU A 43 -7.14 -1.19 -1.30
C LEU A 43 -5.79 -0.65 -1.78
N GLN A 44 -5.13 0.16 -0.95
CA GLN A 44 -3.84 0.75 -1.28
C GLN A 44 -2.74 -0.31 -1.39
N ARG A 45 -2.75 -1.34 -0.53
CA ARG A 45 -1.86 -2.51 -0.66
C ARG A 45 -2.09 -3.25 -1.97
N ARG A 46 -3.35 -3.46 -2.36
CA ARG A 46 -3.67 -4.13 -3.64
C ARG A 46 -3.22 -3.30 -4.84
N ALA A 47 -3.41 -1.99 -4.80
CA ALA A 47 -2.95 -1.08 -5.85
C ALA A 47 -1.42 -1.16 -6.00
N HIS A 48 -0.67 -1.11 -4.89
CA HIS A 48 0.78 -1.30 -4.91
C HIS A 48 1.21 -2.62 -5.58
N LEU A 49 0.54 -3.73 -5.25
CA LEU A 49 0.85 -5.03 -5.84
C LEU A 49 0.56 -5.06 -7.35
N VAL A 50 -0.55 -4.47 -7.79
CA VAL A 50 -0.88 -4.40 -9.23
C VAL A 50 0.18 -3.60 -9.98
N ILE A 51 0.55 -2.41 -9.47
CA ILE A 51 1.58 -1.57 -10.09
C ILE A 51 2.93 -2.30 -10.14
N GLN A 52 3.30 -3.02 -9.08
CA GLN A 52 4.54 -3.82 -9.06
C GLN A 52 4.49 -4.96 -10.07
N LEU A 53 3.36 -5.66 -10.18
CA LEU A 53 3.19 -6.73 -11.16
C LEU A 53 3.24 -6.19 -12.58
N ASP A 54 2.56 -5.08 -12.87
CA ASP A 54 2.58 -4.43 -14.19
C ASP A 54 4.02 -4.04 -14.58
N ALA A 55 4.78 -3.46 -13.65
CA ALA A 55 6.19 -3.13 -13.88
C ALA A 55 7.04 -4.39 -14.17
N ILE A 56 6.79 -5.50 -13.49
CA ILE A 56 7.46 -6.79 -13.74
C ILE A 56 7.06 -7.32 -15.13
N PHE A 57 5.77 -7.31 -15.48
CA PHE A 57 5.28 -7.76 -16.78
C PHE A 57 5.89 -6.93 -17.91
N GLU A 58 5.90 -5.60 -17.79
CA GLU A 58 6.56 -4.73 -18.77
C GLU A 58 8.04 -5.07 -18.95
N ARG A 59 8.76 -5.33 -17.84
CA ARG A 59 10.17 -5.73 -17.92
C ARG A 59 10.33 -7.05 -18.67
N LEU A 60 9.53 -8.06 -18.32
CA LEU A 60 9.61 -9.40 -18.95
C LEU A 60 9.24 -9.37 -20.44
N MET A 61 8.29 -8.52 -20.84
CA MET A 61 7.97 -8.30 -22.25
C MET A 61 9.13 -7.64 -23.01
N ARG A 62 9.78 -6.63 -22.41
CA ARG A 62 10.96 -5.97 -23.03
C ARG A 62 12.15 -6.91 -23.16
N GLU A 63 12.30 -7.84 -22.22
CA GLU A 63 13.36 -8.87 -22.24
C GLU A 63 13.02 -10.04 -23.19
N GLY A 64 11.82 -10.07 -23.79
CA GLY A 64 11.37 -11.17 -24.66
C GLY A 64 11.06 -12.47 -23.92
N ALA A 65 10.97 -12.44 -22.59
CA ALA A 65 10.69 -13.61 -21.76
C ALA A 65 9.19 -14.01 -21.78
N ILE A 66 8.31 -13.08 -22.15
CA ILE A 66 6.86 -13.31 -22.31
C ILE A 66 6.41 -12.64 -23.61
N THR A 67 5.67 -13.38 -24.44
CA THR A 67 5.00 -12.89 -25.64
C THR A 67 3.55 -13.39 -25.67
N PHE A 68 2.62 -12.59 -26.17
CA PHE A 68 1.21 -12.94 -26.33
C PHE A 68 0.88 -13.37 -27.76
#